data_AF-A0AAW6DF47-F1
#
_entry.id   AF-A0AAW6DF47-F1
#
_cell.length_a   1.000
_cell.length_b   1.000
_cell.length_c   1.000
_cell.angle_alpha   90.00
_cell.angle_beta   90.00
_cell.angle_gamma   90.00
#
_symmetry.space_group_name_H-M   'P 1'
#
loop_
_entity.id
_entity.type
_entity.pdbx_description
1 polymer ?
#
loop_
_entity_poly.entity_id
_entity_poly.type
_entity_poly.pdbx_seq_one_letter_code
_entity_poly.pdbx_strand_id
1 'polypeptide(L)'
;MISKRRDDKGRVLQQGEWQEPSGRYRYKYTDSLGKRKILYSWRLTEADKMPEGKRADLSLREKERKVQSLQMQGITGSNITVLELVERYLSLKTGVKHNTLANYKFVVNVLKKL
;
A
#
# COMPACT_ATOMS: atom_id res chain seq x y z
N MET A 1 -24.20 7.65 -18.53
CA MET A 1 -22.85 8.18 -18.23
C MET A 1 -22.51 7.83 -16.79
N ILE A 2 -21.35 7.23 -16.52
CA ILE A 2 -20.89 7.02 -15.13
C ILE A 2 -20.52 8.40 -14.58
N SER A 3 -21.23 8.87 -13.56
CA SER A 3 -20.91 10.13 -12.91
C SER A 3 -19.59 9.98 -12.14
N LYS A 4 -18.60 10.81 -12.50
CA LYS A 4 -17.34 10.87 -11.74
C LYS A 4 -17.61 11.54 -10.40
N ARG A 5 -17.10 10.94 -9.31
CA ARG A 5 -17.21 11.51 -7.96
C ARG A 5 -16.42 12.83 -7.91
N ARG A 6 -16.97 13.82 -7.22
CA ARG A 6 -16.34 15.11 -6.99
C ARG A 6 -16.27 15.43 -5.50
N ASP A 7 -15.33 16.29 -5.13
CA ASP A 7 -15.25 16.89 -3.80
C ASP A 7 -16.17 18.11 -3.69
N ASP A 8 -16.26 18.71 -2.50
CA ASP A 8 -17.08 19.90 -2.23
C ASP A 8 -16.66 21.13 -3.04
N LYS A 9 -15.42 21.11 -3.59
CA LYS A 9 -14.87 22.16 -4.45
C LYS A 9 -15.07 21.86 -5.94
N GLY A 10 -15.84 20.82 -6.28
CA GLY A 10 -16.14 20.42 -7.66
C GLY A 10 -15.00 19.69 -8.38
N ARG A 11 -13.87 19.40 -7.72
CA ARG A 11 -12.73 18.67 -8.30
C ARG A 11 -13.07 17.20 -8.40
N VAL A 12 -12.64 16.57 -9.50
CA VAL A 12 -12.85 15.13 -9.70
C VAL A 12 -11.92 14.33 -8.80
N LEU A 13 -12.50 13.38 -8.07
CA LEU A 13 -11.79 12.41 -7.25
C LEU A 13 -11.44 11.18 -8.09
N GLN A 14 -10.19 10.73 -7.97
CA GLN A 14 -9.67 9.53 -8.62
C GLN A 14 -10.23 8.26 -7.97
N GLN A 15 -10.00 7.11 -8.61
CA GLN A 15 -10.42 5.83 -8.05
C GLN A 15 -9.76 5.60 -6.69
N GLY A 16 -10.54 5.22 -5.69
CA GLY A 16 -10.05 5.03 -4.32
C GLY A 16 -10.05 6.31 -3.48
N GLU A 17 -10.08 7.51 -4.09
CA GLU A 17 -10.20 8.78 -3.39
C GLU A 17 -11.65 9.02 -2.88
N TRP A 18 -11.76 9.61 -1.70
CA TRP A 18 -13.02 10.07 -1.11
C TRP A 18 -12.78 11.26 -0.19
N GLN A 19 -13.74 12.18 -0.12
CA GLN A 19 -13.74 13.26 0.87
C GLN A 19 -14.73 12.92 1.98
N GLU A 20 -14.27 12.97 3.22
CA GLU A 20 -15.09 12.79 4.41
C GLU A 20 -15.91 14.05 4.70
N PRO A 21 -17.05 13.93 5.42
CA PRO A 21 -17.83 15.10 5.85
C PRO A 21 -17.02 16.11 6.67
N SER A 22 -15.92 15.68 7.29
CA SER A 22 -14.97 16.55 8.00
C SER A 22 -14.13 17.44 7.08
N GLY A 23 -14.17 17.21 5.76
CA GLY A 23 -13.30 17.81 4.76
C GLY A 23 -11.97 17.07 4.56
N ARG A 24 -11.67 16.04 5.36
CA ARG A 24 -10.47 15.22 5.20
C ARG A 24 -10.61 14.28 4.01
N TYR A 25 -9.54 14.11 3.24
CA TYR A 25 -9.49 13.15 2.14
C TYR A 25 -8.96 11.80 2.62
N ARG A 26 -9.48 10.74 2.02
CA ARG A 26 -8.99 9.37 2.18
C ARG A 26 -8.76 8.70 0.83
N TYR A 27 -7.78 7.82 0.78
CA TYR A 27 -7.50 6.97 -0.37
C TYR A 27 -7.45 5.51 0.06
N LYS A 28 -8.32 4.68 -0.50
CA LYS A 28 -8.37 3.24 -0.24
C LYS A 28 -7.68 2.48 -1.37
N TYR A 29 -6.73 1.62 -1.00
CA TYR A 29 -6.03 0.75 -1.94
C TYR A 29 -5.81 -0.66 -1.37
N THR A 30 -5.46 -1.58 -2.25
CA THR A 30 -4.99 -2.92 -1.90
C THR A 30 -3.49 -2.94 -2.15
N ASP A 31 -2.68 -3.37 -1.17
CA ASP A 31 -1.25 -3.51 -1.37
C ASP A 31 -0.88 -4.78 -2.13
N SER A 32 0.39 -4.95 -2.47
CA SER A 32 0.85 -6.13 -3.21
C SER A 32 0.86 -7.43 -2.39
N LEU A 33 0.45 -7.39 -1.12
CA LEU A 33 0.15 -8.58 -0.31
C LEU A 33 -1.37 -8.86 -0.24
N GLY A 34 -2.19 -8.12 -1.00
CA GLY A 34 -3.64 -8.25 -0.96
C GLY A 34 -4.30 -7.58 0.26
N LYS A 35 -3.54 -6.88 1.11
CA LYS A 35 -4.09 -6.24 2.31
C LYS A 35 -4.68 -4.88 1.93
N ARG A 36 -5.91 -4.63 2.38
CA ARG A 36 -6.59 -3.34 2.20
C ARG A 36 -6.00 -2.30 3.15
N LYS A 37 -5.60 -1.14 2.61
CA LYS A 37 -5.03 -0.01 3.35
C LYS A 37 -5.75 1.28 3.00
N ILE A 38 -5.65 2.25 3.92
CA ILE A 38 -6.26 3.57 3.77
C ILE A 38 -5.24 4.64 4.13
N LEU A 39 -5.05 5.62 3.24
CA LEU A 39 -4.31 6.84 3.49
C LEU A 39 -5.28 7.96 3.81
N TYR A 40 -4.82 8.94 4.58
CA TYR A 40 -5.60 10.14 4.88
C TYR A 40 -4.73 11.39 4.73
N SER A 41 -5.35 12.49 4.32
CA SER A 41 -4.74 13.82 4.34
C SER A 41 -5.81 14.90 4.41
N TRP A 42 -5.47 16.06 4.97
CA TRP A 42 -6.35 17.24 4.94
C TRP A 42 -6.32 17.97 3.60
N ARG A 43 -5.41 17.57 2.71
CA ARG A 43 -5.19 18.19 1.41
C ARG A 43 -5.32 17.15 0.32
N LEU A 44 -5.91 17.51 -0.82
CA LEU A 44 -5.99 16.61 -1.98
C LEU A 44 -4.71 16.70 -2.81
N THR A 45 -4.24 17.92 -3.04
CA THR A 45 -3.06 18.26 -3.86
C THR A 45 -2.04 19.08 -3.07
N GLU A 46 -0.80 19.14 -3.56
CA GLU A 46 0.30 19.94 -2.97
C GLU A 46 -0.03 21.43 -2.83
N ALA A 47 -0.76 21.96 -3.82
CA ALA A 47 -1.13 23.37 -3.90
C ALA A 47 -2.22 23.76 -2.88
N ASP A 48 -2.89 22.80 -2.27
CA ASP A 48 -3.87 23.09 -1.24
C ASP A 48 -3.19 23.65 0.02
N LYS A 49 -3.81 24.66 0.63
CA LYS A 49 -3.39 25.16 1.95
C LYS A 49 -3.82 24.17 3.04
N MET A 50 -2.97 24.02 4.06
CA MET A 50 -3.33 23.25 5.24
C MET A 50 -4.44 23.97 6.03
N PRO A 51 -5.50 23.26 6.46
CA PRO A 51 -6.49 23.85 7.35
C PRO A 51 -5.87 24.30 8.68
N GLU A 52 -6.40 25.39 9.23
CA GLU A 52 -5.92 25.97 10.48
C GLU A 52 -6.01 24.96 11.65
N GLY A 53 -4.99 24.97 12.51
CA GLY A 53 -4.88 24.04 13.64
C GLY A 53 -4.59 22.58 13.28
N LYS A 54 -4.39 22.23 12.00
CA LYS A 54 -3.99 20.88 11.58
C LYS A 54 -2.47 20.79 11.41
N ARG A 55 -1.90 19.65 11.80
CA ARG A 55 -0.47 19.38 11.63
C ARG A 55 -0.09 19.31 10.15
N ALA A 56 1.06 19.88 9.80
CA ALA A 56 1.61 19.79 8.47
C ALA A 56 1.80 18.33 8.06
N ASP A 57 1.36 18.00 6.85
CA ASP A 57 1.35 16.65 6.32
C ASP A 57 1.33 16.70 4.79
N LEU A 58 1.81 15.65 4.13
CA LEU A 58 1.75 15.53 2.68
C LEU A 58 0.29 15.50 2.21
N SER A 59 0.03 16.03 1.01
CA SER A 59 -1.26 15.88 0.35
C SER A 59 -1.57 14.42 0.06
N LEU A 60 -2.86 14.10 -0.15
CA LEU A 60 -3.29 12.74 -0.41
C LEU A 60 -2.58 12.16 -1.64
N ARG A 61 -2.50 12.94 -2.73
CA ARG A 61 -1.86 12.50 -3.98
C ARG A 61 -0.35 12.35 -3.89
N GLU A 62 0.33 13.13 -3.05
CA GLU A 62 1.76 12.88 -2.75
C GLU A 62 1.94 11.53 -2.05
N LYS A 63 1.09 11.22 -1.07
CA LYS A 63 1.14 9.93 -0.36
C LYS A 63 0.82 8.77 -1.28
N GLU A 64 -0.16 8.93 -2.18
CA GLU A 64 -0.50 7.94 -3.19
C GLU A 64 0.69 7.63 -4.11
N ARG A 65 1.33 8.67 -4.67
CA ARG A 65 2.53 8.48 -5.52
C ARG A 65 3.67 7.80 -4.77
N LYS A 66 3.87 8.15 -3.50
CA LYS A 66 4.88 7.48 -2.66
C LYS A 66 4.56 6.00 -2.48
N VAL A 67 3.30 5.65 -2.21
CA VAL A 67 2.86 4.24 -2.10
C VAL A 67 3.03 3.50 -3.42
N GLN A 68 2.63 4.09 -4.55
CA GLN A 68 2.78 3.49 -5.87
C GLN A 68 4.26 3.24 -6.20
N SER A 69 5.13 4.21 -5.94
CA SER A 69 6.58 4.08 -6.13
C SER A 69 7.18 2.95 -5.28
N LEU A 70 6.83 2.88 -3.99
CA LEU A 70 7.30 1.80 -3.12
C LEU A 70 6.80 0.42 -3.59
N GLN A 71 5.54 0.33 -4.02
CA GLN A 71 4.99 -0.91 -4.57
C GLN A 71 5.69 -1.34 -5.86
N MET A 72 6.03 -0.39 -6.74
CA MET A 72 6.81 -0.68 -7.95
C MET A 72 8.22 -1.20 -7.62
N GLN A 73 8.81 -0.76 -6.51
CA GLN A 73 10.09 -1.27 -6.00
C GLN A 73 9.95 -2.60 -5.24
N GLY A 74 8.74 -3.16 -5.14
CA GLY A 74 8.48 -4.37 -4.35
C GLY A 74 8.47 -4.16 -2.84
N ILE A 75 8.56 -2.90 -2.38
CA ILE A 75 8.56 -2.54 -0.96
C ILE A 75 7.12 -2.39 -0.49
N THR A 76 6.67 -3.37 0.29
CA THR A 76 5.39 -3.29 0.98
C THR A 76 5.59 -2.65 2.34
N GLY A 77 4.88 -1.55 2.62
CA GLY A 77 4.82 -0.94 3.96
C GLY A 77 4.04 -1.78 4.98
N SER A 78 4.20 -3.10 4.95
CA SER A 78 3.67 -4.05 5.91
C SER A 78 4.84 -4.70 6.62
N ASN A 79 4.69 -4.94 7.92
CA ASN A 79 5.59 -5.80 8.69
C ASN A 79 5.45 -7.23 8.14
N ILE A 80 6.20 -7.55 7.09
CA ILE A 80 6.35 -8.93 6.61
C ILE A 80 7.38 -9.61 7.52
N THR A 81 7.08 -10.81 7.98
CA THR A 81 8.07 -11.58 8.73
C THR A 81 9.15 -12.13 7.79
N VAL A 82 10.33 -12.44 8.32
CA VAL A 82 11.38 -13.10 7.54
C VAL A 82 10.87 -14.42 6.96
N LEU A 83 10.05 -15.15 7.72
CA LEU A 83 9.43 -16.40 7.27
C LEU A 83 8.50 -16.19 6.07
N GLU A 84 7.56 -15.24 6.16
CA GLU A 84 6.64 -14.91 5.06
C GLU A 84 7.40 -14.47 3.79
N LEU A 85 8.50 -13.72 3.96
CA LEU A 85 9.37 -13.31 2.85
C LEU A 85 10.02 -14.52 2.18
N VAL A 86 10.56 -15.45 2.97
CA VAL A 86 11.19 -16.68 2.47
C VAL A 86 10.17 -17.57 1.75
N GLU A 87 8.98 -17.78 2.33
CA GLU A 87 7.92 -18.58 1.71
C GLU A 87 7.48 -17.99 0.36
N ARG A 88 7.39 -16.66 0.27
CA ARG A 88 7.07 -15.96 -0.99
C ARG A 88 8.20 -16.05 -2.03
N TYR A 89 9.45 -15.97 -1.62
CA TYR A 89 10.58 -16.17 -2.54
C TYR A 89 10.59 -17.59 -3.10
N LEU A 90 10.35 -18.59 -2.24
CA LEU A 90 10.32 -19.99 -2.65
C LEU A 90 9.13 -20.32 -3.57
N SER A 91 7.97 -19.66 -3.41
CA SER A 91 6.83 -19.86 -4.31
C SER A 91 7.09 -19.40 -5.74
N LEU A 92 8.04 -18.48 -5.95
CA LEU A 92 8.51 -18.05 -7.27
C LEU A 92 9.49 -19.05 -7.92
N LYS A 93 10.05 -19.98 -7.15
CA LYS A 93 11.01 -20.98 -7.65
C LYS A 93 10.27 -22.23 -8.11
N THR A 94 10.03 -22.31 -9.42
CA THR A 94 9.46 -23.51 -10.08
C THR A 94 10.58 -24.39 -10.67
N GLY A 95 10.31 -25.70 -10.83
CA GLY A 95 11.23 -26.63 -11.52
C GLY A 95 12.51 -27.02 -10.76
N VAL A 96 12.55 -26.84 -9.44
CA VAL A 96 13.71 -27.21 -8.62
C VAL A 96 13.89 -28.72 -8.46
N LYS A 97 15.14 -29.18 -8.48
CA LYS A 97 15.51 -30.59 -8.24
C LYS A 97 15.12 -31.03 -6.82
N HIS A 98 14.88 -32.33 -6.65
CA HIS A 98 14.44 -32.93 -5.39
C HIS A 98 15.31 -32.52 -4.18
N ASN A 99 16.63 -32.63 -4.29
CA ASN A 99 17.55 -32.27 -3.19
C ASN A 99 17.46 -30.80 -2.80
N THR A 100 17.31 -29.91 -3.78
CA THR A 100 17.13 -28.47 -3.53
C THR A 100 15.81 -28.19 -2.81
N LEU A 101 14.72 -28.87 -3.22
CA LEU A 101 13.43 -28.75 -2.56
C LEU A 101 13.47 -29.26 -1.10
N ALA A 102 14.16 -30.37 -0.85
CA ALA A 102 14.37 -30.89 0.50
C ALA A 102 15.13 -29.89 1.39
N ASN A 103 16.20 -29.28 0.88
CA ASN A 103 16.96 -28.26 1.59
C ASN A 103 16.12 -27.00 1.87
N TYR A 104 15.30 -26.55 0.92
CA TYR A 104 14.39 -25.42 1.15
C TYR A 104 13.39 -25.71 2.28
N LYS A 105 12.78 -26.90 2.28
CA LYS A 105 11.87 -27.34 3.36
C LYS A 105 12.58 -27.38 4.72
N PHE A 106 13.83 -27.85 4.76
CA PHE A 106 14.63 -27.87 5.98
C PHE A 106 14.83 -26.46 6.55
N VAL A 107 15.32 -25.52 5.73
CA VAL A 107 15.55 -24.13 6.16
C VAL A 107 14.26 -23.46 6.63
N VAL A 108 13.14 -23.64 5.91
CA VAL A 108 11.83 -23.12 6.33
C VAL A 108 11.40 -23.68 7.68
N ASN A 109 11.62 -24.98 7.93
CA ASN A 109 11.29 -25.60 9.21
C ASN A 109 12.18 -25.10 10.36
N VAL A 110 13.45 -24.75 10.10
CA VAL A 110 14.31 -24.10 11.07
C VAL A 110 13.79 -22.71 11.40
N LEU A 111 13.46 -21.91 10.39
CA LEU A 111 12.91 -20.56 10.56
C LEU A 111 11.57 -20.55 11.30
N LYS A 112 10.75 -21.60 11.17
CA LYS A 112 9.48 -21.75 11.91
C LYS A 112 9.63 -22.03 13.41
N LYS A 113 10.83 -22.44 13.84
CA LYS A 113 11.13 -22.79 15.24
C LYS A 113 11.83 -21.66 16.00
N LEU A 114 12.25 -20.60 15.30
CA LEU A 114 12.77 -19.37 15.88
C LEU A 114 11.61 -18.47 16.30
#